data_AF-A0A2K3MCZ9-F1
#
_entry.id   AF-A0A2K3MCZ9-F1
#
_cell.length_a   1.000
_cell.length_b   1.000
_cell.length_c   1.000
_cell.angle_alpha   90.00
_cell.angle_beta   90.00
_cell.angle_gamma   90.00
#
_symmetry.space_group_name_H-M   'P 1'
#
loop_
_entity.id
_entity.type
_entity.pdbx_description
1 polymer ?
#
loop_
_entity_poly.entity_id
_entity_poly.type
_entity_poly.pdbx_seq_one_letter_code
_entity_poly.pdbx_strand_id
1 'polypeptide(L)'
;MNQPTVNLPNISNFNAGPSNVAPRSPPKMPRSKVGRTTSKTRSDVKKLFQAMQLLDSHLTYITLENSISGDWISNVFCEKYNLPKPQLNPNPIPVLVMPQPSTSSSSDGSSPSRPAP
;
A
#
# COMPACT_ATOMS: atom_id res chain seq x y z
N MET A 1 -23.32 -22.26 -69.78
CA MET A 1 -24.37 -21.53 -69.04
C MET A 1 -24.23 -22.00 -67.60
N ASN A 2 -23.44 -21.28 -66.79
CA ASN A 2 -22.92 -21.79 -65.52
C ASN A 2 -23.60 -21.04 -64.39
N GLN A 3 -24.48 -21.72 -63.64
CA GLN A 3 -25.07 -21.16 -62.43
C GLN A 3 -24.08 -21.31 -61.26
N PRO A 4 -23.88 -20.28 -60.42
CA PRO A 4 -23.11 -20.43 -59.18
C PRO A 4 -24.02 -21.00 -58.08
N THR A 5 -23.69 -22.21 -57.61
CA THR A 5 -24.30 -22.82 -56.42
C THR A 5 -23.85 -22.05 -55.18
N VAL A 6 -24.76 -21.26 -54.59
CA VAL A 6 -24.53 -20.58 -53.31
C VAL A 6 -24.76 -21.60 -52.19
N ASN A 7 -23.67 -22.12 -51.62
CA ASN A 7 -23.74 -22.95 -50.42
C ASN A 7 -24.05 -22.06 -49.21
N LEU A 8 -25.31 -22.05 -48.79
CA LEU A 8 -25.74 -21.39 -47.54
C LEU A 8 -25.39 -22.30 -46.36
N PRO A 9 -24.73 -21.80 -45.29
CA PRO A 9 -24.54 -22.61 -44.09
C PRO A 9 -25.89 -22.85 -43.41
N ASN A 10 -26.18 -24.12 -43.12
CA ASN A 10 -27.38 -24.57 -42.43
C ASN A 10 -27.42 -24.02 -41.00
N ILE A 11 -28.26 -23.02 -40.75
CA ILE A 11 -28.49 -22.43 -39.42
C ILE A 11 -29.56 -23.25 -38.67
N SER A 12 -29.34 -24.56 -38.54
CA SER A 12 -30.18 -25.42 -37.70
C SER A 12 -29.37 -25.89 -36.50
N ASN A 13 -29.11 -24.99 -35.55
CA ASN A 13 -28.83 -25.31 -34.14
C ASN A 13 -28.71 -24.04 -33.29
N PHE A 14 -29.82 -23.29 -33.17
CA PHE A 14 -30.00 -22.37 -32.04
C PHE A 14 -30.55 -23.19 -30.86
N ASN A 15 -29.66 -23.86 -30.13
CA ASN A 15 -29.99 -24.40 -28.82
C ASN A 15 -29.74 -23.29 -27.78
N ALA A 16 -30.75 -22.45 -27.55
CA ALA A 16 -30.71 -21.41 -26.53
C ALA A 16 -30.90 -22.03 -25.13
N GLY A 17 -29.84 -22.60 -24.59
CA GLY A 17 -29.75 -22.97 -23.16
C GLY A 17 -29.73 -21.72 -22.27
N PRO A 18 -30.12 -21.84 -20.97
CA PRO A 18 -30.35 -20.69 -20.10
C PRO A 18 -29.08 -19.84 -19.95
N SER A 19 -29.19 -18.58 -20.37
CA SER A 19 -28.16 -17.54 -20.30
C SER A 19 -27.92 -17.13 -18.84
N ASN A 20 -27.06 -17.87 -18.14
CA ASN A 20 -26.55 -17.50 -16.80
C ASN A 20 -25.01 -17.43 -16.79
N VAL A 21 -24.40 -16.93 -17.87
CA VAL A 21 -22.97 -16.62 -17.86
C VAL A 21 -22.81 -15.18 -17.39
N ALA A 22 -22.28 -15.00 -16.18
CA ALA A 22 -21.91 -13.69 -15.67
C ALA A 22 -21.09 -12.91 -16.73
N PRO A 23 -21.28 -11.59 -16.90
CA PRO A 23 -20.58 -10.82 -17.92
C PRO A 23 -19.08 -11.07 -17.82
N ARG A 24 -18.49 -11.60 -18.89
CA ARG A 24 -17.04 -11.81 -18.98
C ARG A 24 -16.38 -10.45 -18.77
N SER A 25 -15.56 -10.33 -17.73
CA SER A 25 -14.84 -9.08 -17.46
C SER A 25 -14.06 -8.69 -18.73
N PRO A 26 -14.16 -7.43 -19.19
CA PRO A 26 -13.46 -6.99 -20.38
C PRO A 26 -11.96 -7.30 -20.26
N PRO A 27 -11.29 -7.69 -21.36
CA PRO A 27 -9.86 -7.98 -21.33
C PRO A 27 -9.11 -6.77 -20.77
N LYS A 28 -8.31 -7.00 -19.71
CA LYS A 28 -7.43 -5.96 -19.15
C LYS A 28 -6.47 -5.51 -20.25
N MET A 29 -6.75 -4.35 -20.83
CA MET A 29 -5.85 -3.73 -21.79
C MET A 29 -4.45 -3.58 -21.16
N PRO A 30 -3.37 -3.89 -21.89
CA PRO A 30 -2.02 -3.71 -21.40
C PRO A 30 -1.82 -2.27 -20.94
N ARG A 31 -1.41 -2.08 -19.68
CA ARG A 31 -1.11 -0.75 -19.12
C ARG A 31 -0.05 -0.07 -19.98
N SER A 32 -0.24 1.22 -20.25
CA SER A 32 0.78 2.05 -20.92
C SER A 32 2.10 2.02 -20.14
N LYS A 33 3.23 2.25 -20.84
CA LYS A 33 4.56 2.31 -20.20
C LYS A 33 4.54 3.24 -18.98
N VAL A 34 3.93 4.43 -19.14
CA VAL A 34 3.72 5.42 -18.07
C VAL A 34 2.90 4.84 -16.92
N GLY A 35 1.76 4.19 -17.20
CA GLY A 35 0.92 3.58 -16.17
C GLY A 35 1.63 2.46 -15.39
N ARG A 36 2.50 1.69 -16.06
CA ARG A 36 3.33 0.66 -15.43
C ARG A 36 4.41 1.27 -14.54
N THR A 37 5.11 2.31 -15.01
CA THR A 37 6.12 3.03 -14.21
C THR A 37 5.50 3.69 -12.98
N THR A 38 4.38 4.41 -13.12
CA THR A 38 3.70 5.05 -11.98
C THR A 38 3.24 4.02 -10.95
N SER A 39 2.71 2.88 -11.39
CA SER A 39 2.29 1.80 -10.49
C SER A 39 3.48 1.21 -9.73
N LYS A 40 4.63 1.03 -10.41
CA LYS A 40 5.87 0.57 -9.79
C LYS A 40 6.38 1.57 -8.75
N THR A 41 6.48 2.86 -9.11
CA THR A 41 6.89 3.92 -8.17
C THR A 41 6.00 3.97 -6.93
N ARG A 42 4.67 3.89 -7.08
CA ARG A 42 3.75 3.84 -5.94
C ARG A 42 3.99 2.62 -5.04
N SER A 43 4.31 1.47 -5.63
CA SER A 43 4.65 0.25 -4.88
C SER A 43 5.97 0.42 -4.11
N ASP A 44 6.98 0.99 -4.77
CA ASP A 44 8.31 1.19 -4.18
C ASP A 44 8.26 2.20 -3.02
N VAL A 45 7.50 3.29 -3.15
CA VAL A 45 7.28 4.26 -2.06
C VAL A 45 6.60 3.61 -0.85
N LYS A 46 5.61 2.72 -1.07
CA LYS A 46 4.97 1.98 0.03
C LYS A 46 5.97 1.08 0.76
N LYS A 47 6.83 0.37 0.02
CA LYS A 47 7.87 -0.47 0.61
C LYS A 47 8.88 0.36 1.41
N LEU A 48 9.27 1.52 0.90
CA LEU A 48 10.17 2.43 1.60
C LEU A 48 9.57 2.88 2.95
N PHE A 49 8.28 3.24 2.96
CA PHE A 49 7.60 3.64 4.19
C PHE A 49 7.47 2.48 5.20
N GLN A 50 7.23 1.26 4.73
CA GLN A 50 7.22 0.07 5.59
C GLN A 50 8.60 -0.22 6.17
N ALA A 51 9.66 -0.13 5.35
CA ALA A 51 11.03 -0.31 5.82
C ALA A 51 11.41 0.75 6.86
N MET A 52 11.00 2.01 6.66
CA MET A 52 11.26 3.08 7.62
C MET A 52 10.57 2.84 8.95
N GLN A 53 9.30 2.41 8.95
CA GLN A 53 8.59 2.04 10.17
C GLN A 53 9.24 0.87 10.91
N LEU A 54 9.76 -0.13 10.19
CA LEU A 54 10.45 -1.26 10.80
C LEU A 54 11.75 -0.82 11.48
N LEU A 55 12.55 0.01 10.80
CA LEU A 55 13.79 0.56 11.34
C LEU A 55 13.52 1.44 12.57
N ASP A 56 12.49 2.28 12.50
CA ASP A 56 12.09 3.16 13.58
C ASP A 56 11.61 2.39 14.82
N SER A 57 10.78 1.36 14.63
CA SER A 57 10.35 0.47 15.70
C SER A 57 11.53 -0.23 16.37
N HIS A 58 12.51 -0.69 15.59
CA HIS A 58 13.70 -1.34 16.11
C HIS A 58 14.59 -0.36 16.89
N LEU A 59 14.79 0.85 16.37
CA LEU A 59 15.54 1.90 17.07
C LEU A 59 14.87 2.29 18.39
N THR A 60 13.54 2.40 18.38
CA THR A 60 12.75 2.70 19.58
C THR A 60 12.95 1.63 20.65
N TYR A 61 12.90 0.35 20.25
CA TYR A 61 13.12 -0.77 21.17
C TYR A 61 14.52 -0.72 21.82
N ILE A 62 15.58 -0.58 21.00
CA ILE A 62 16.97 -0.48 21.51
C ILE A 62 17.12 0.70 22.46
N THR A 63 16.55 1.85 22.10
CA THR A 63 16.66 3.06 22.91
C THR A 63 15.96 2.89 24.25
N LEU A 64 14.78 2.25 24.27
CA LEU A 64 14.07 1.94 25.50
C LEU A 64 14.85 0.95 26.38
N GLU A 65 15.39 -0.12 25.80
CA GLU A 65 16.21 -1.12 26.52
C GLU A 65 17.45 -0.48 27.16
N ASN A 66 18.13 0.40 26.42
CA ASN A 66 19.27 1.17 26.93
C ASN A 66 18.86 2.11 28.06
N SER A 67 17.69 2.75 27.97
CA SER A 67 17.17 3.62 29.03
C SER A 67 16.90 2.83 30.31
N ILE A 68 16.21 1.69 30.21
CA ILE A 68 15.90 0.83 31.36
C ILE A 68 17.18 0.31 32.01
N SER A 69 18.13 -0.15 31.19
CA SER A 69 19.43 -0.65 31.66
C SER A 69 20.23 0.46 32.34
N GLY A 70 20.26 1.67 31.75
CA GLY A 70 20.89 2.85 32.34
C GLY A 70 20.28 3.23 33.69
N ASP A 71 18.95 3.20 33.80
CA ASP A 71 18.24 3.47 35.05
C ASP A 71 18.56 2.43 36.13
N TRP A 72 18.61 1.14 35.77
CA TRP A 72 18.98 0.09 36.70
C TRP A 72 20.44 0.22 37.17
N ILE A 73 21.37 0.49 36.25
CA ILE A 73 22.79 0.73 36.59
C ILE A 73 22.89 1.93 37.54
N SER A 74 22.24 3.04 37.20
CA SER A 74 22.34 4.28 37.97
C SER A 74 21.69 4.16 39.37
N ASN A 75 20.49 3.57 39.46
CA ASN A 75 19.69 3.59 40.69
C ASN A 75 19.87 2.35 41.58
N VAL A 76 20.35 1.23 41.03
CA VAL A 76 20.53 -0.01 41.78
C VAL A 76 22.01 -0.31 41.94
N PHE A 77 22.74 -0.41 40.82
CA PHE A 77 24.14 -0.82 40.87
C PHE A 77 25.05 0.25 41.47
N CYS A 78 25.04 1.47 40.92
CA CYS A 78 25.90 2.56 41.41
C CYS A 78 25.58 2.94 42.85
N GLU A 79 24.30 3.01 43.21
CA GLU A 79 23.86 3.26 44.60
C GLU A 79 24.38 2.19 45.56
N LYS A 80 24.28 0.91 45.20
CA LYS A 80 24.74 -0.19 46.07
C LYS A 80 26.25 -0.18 46.30
N TYR A 81 27.03 0.22 45.30
CA TYR A 81 28.50 0.19 45.35
C TYR A 81 29.14 1.56 45.58
N ASN A 82 28.35 2.61 45.87
CA ASN A 82 28.81 3.99 46.02
C ASN A 82 29.67 4.47 44.83
N LEU A 83 29.29 4.07 43.62
CA LEU A 83 29.97 4.46 42.39
C LEU A 83 29.36 5.75 41.84
N PRO A 84 30.15 6.58 41.13
CA PRO A 84 29.60 7.74 40.44
C PRO A 84 28.58 7.29 39.38
N LYS A 85 27.44 7.98 39.33
CA LYS A 85 26.40 7.69 38.35
C LYS A 85 26.87 8.08 36.94
N PRO A 86 26.53 7.27 35.92
CA PRO A 86 26.77 7.65 34.54
C PRO A 86 26.00 8.92 34.18
N GLN A 87 26.55 9.73 33.28
CA GLN A 87 25.86 10.94 32.81
C GLN A 87 24.60 10.59 32.03
N LEU A 88 23.55 11.38 32.23
CA LEU A 88 22.30 11.22 31.49
C LEU A 88 22.56 11.42 30.00
N ASN A 89 22.03 10.51 29.17
CA ASN A 89 22.13 10.63 27.73
C ASN A 89 21.52 11.98 27.28
N PRO A 90 22.29 12.86 26.61
CA PRO A 90 21.79 14.18 26.18
C PRO A 90 20.71 14.09 25.10
N ASN A 91 20.56 12.94 24.43
CA ASN A 91 19.60 12.75 23.36
C ASN A 91 18.37 12.00 23.89
N PRO A 92 17.22 12.68 24.08
CA PRO A 92 15.99 12.02 24.50
C PRO A 92 15.48 11.06 23.42
N ILE A 93 14.73 10.03 23.85
CA ILE A 93 14.08 9.08 22.95
C ILE A 93 13.15 9.84 22.00
N PRO A 94 13.34 9.76 20.67
CA PRO A 94 12.45 10.43 19.73
C PRO A 94 11.03 9.86 19.86
N VAL A 95 10.05 10.70 20.18
CA VAL A 95 8.63 10.31 20.10
C VAL A 95 8.19 10.54 18.66
N LEU A 96 8.26 9.50 17.82
CA LEU A 96 7.83 9.60 16.43
C LEU A 96 6.29 9.57 16.35
N VAL A 97 5.68 10.73 16.08
CA VAL A 97 4.24 10.79 15.79
C VAL A 97 4.03 10.50 14.31
N MET A 98 3.30 9.44 14.00
CA MET A 98 2.90 9.13 12.62
C MET A 98 2.12 10.31 12.03
N PRO A 99 2.54 10.90 10.90
CA PRO A 99 1.76 11.95 10.25
C PRO A 99 0.42 11.37 9.81
N GLN A 100 -0.66 11.82 10.45
CA GLN A 100 -2.01 11.45 10.05
C GLN A 100 -2.34 12.18 8.75
N PRO A 101 -2.84 11.47 7.71
CA PRO A 101 -3.33 12.15 6.53
C PRO A 101 -4.44 13.11 6.94
N SER A 102 -4.33 14.37 6.52
CA SER A 102 -5.42 15.34 6.70
C SER A 102 -6.69 14.75 6.07
N THR A 103 -7.82 14.83 6.76
CA THR A 103 -9.14 14.49 6.23
C THR A 103 -9.61 15.54 5.21
N SER A 104 -8.74 15.92 4.27
CA SER A 104 -9.14 16.71 3.12
C SER A 104 -9.91 15.81 2.18
N SER A 105 -11.24 15.88 2.28
CA SER A 105 -12.20 15.33 1.33
C SER A 105 -11.97 15.98 -0.03
N SER A 106 -11.00 15.48 -0.80
CA SER A 106 -10.85 15.82 -2.21
C SER A 106 -11.85 14.99 -3.00
N SER A 107 -13.08 15.48 -3.02
CA SER A 107 -14.16 14.94 -3.84
C SER A 107 -13.88 15.30 -5.30
N ASP A 108 -13.06 14.50 -5.98
CA ASP A 108 -13.02 14.46 -7.45
C ASP A 108 -14.30 13.78 -7.97
N GLY A 109 -15.44 14.38 -7.66
CA GLY A 109 -16.75 14.07 -8.21
C GLY A 109 -16.89 14.69 -9.61
N SER A 110 -15.96 14.43 -10.53
CA SER A 110 -16.15 14.77 -11.94
C SER A 110 -17.12 13.77 -12.56
N SER A 111 -18.41 13.99 -12.33
CA SER A 111 -19.47 13.32 -13.09
C SER A 111 -19.50 13.93 -14.50
N PRO A 112 -19.55 13.14 -15.58
CA PRO A 112 -19.63 13.68 -16.93
C PRO A 112 -21.00 14.37 -17.10
N SER A 113 -20.99 15.68 -17.29
CA SER A 113 -22.20 16.44 -17.64
C SER A 113 -22.76 15.90 -18.96
N ARG A 114 -23.97 15.32 -18.89
CA ARG A 114 -24.75 14.94 -20.07
C ARG A 114 -25.10 16.21 -20.86
N PRO A 115 -24.99 16.24 -22.20
CA PRO A 115 -25.50 17.38 -22.97
C PRO A 115 -27.03 17.42 -22.87
N ALA A 116 -27.58 18.61 -22.64
CA ALA A 116 -29.01 18.89 -22.65
C ALA A 116 -29.58 18.79 -24.09
N PRO A 117 -30.91 18.58 -24.26
CA PRO A 117 -31.53 18.10 -25.50
C PRO A 117 -31.47 19.07 -26.68
#